data_AF-A0A661K0G9-F1
#
_entry.id   AF-A0A661K0G9-F1
#
_cell.length_a   1.000
_cell.length_b   1.000
_cell.length_c   1.000
_cell.angle_alpha   90.00
_cell.angle_beta   90.00
_cell.angle_gamma   90.00
#
_symmetry.space_group_name_H-M   'P 1'
#
loop_
_entity.id
_entity.type
_entity.pdbx_description
1 polymer ?
#
loop_
_entity_poly.entity_id
_entity_poly.type
_entity_poly.pdbx_seq_one_letter_code
_entity_poly.pdbx_strand_id
1 'polypeptide(L)'
;VESVVSYKCNPADYTPTQCKFRMSLNVEDRRDRKVSSCRWEVLAGKEVIHSISRPGGCGVLRYTFQDGGNYSIRLTGTTKRGKEFELVLPIDFDAHKEAELVIQSRYRGHNRPPVTWKFYYKVMSEDKRQRKLSTIAWTITDSSGQVVCTSSQPKCMCTLTSAGEYTVRAEGVTRIGDPVEAETTITVNPNQPPQVVSFVIKPDRRNPLRIKHSARVKDYDGKVRKITWDFGDGSDTYGRPSGAHTYAEPGTYVLTLTACDDSGDCTVHQEEVTVGAQ
;
A
#
# COMPACT_ATOMS: atom_id res chain seq x y z
N VAL A 1 28.05 33.32 -42.08
CA VAL A 1 27.97 33.48 -40.62
C VAL A 1 27.36 32.20 -40.13
N GLU A 2 28.07 31.47 -39.29
CA GLU A 2 27.59 30.21 -38.74
C GLU A 2 27.19 30.45 -37.29
N SER A 3 25.95 30.10 -36.93
CA SER A 3 25.46 30.18 -35.56
C SER A 3 25.77 28.90 -34.82
N VAL A 4 26.09 29.04 -33.53
CA VAL A 4 26.32 27.92 -32.61
C VAL A 4 25.49 28.17 -31.36
N VAL A 5 24.79 27.15 -30.87
CA VAL A 5 24.05 27.21 -29.61
C VAL A 5 24.71 26.30 -28.60
N SER A 6 25.07 26.86 -27.44
CA SER A 6 25.48 26.10 -26.27
C SER A 6 24.37 26.14 -25.22
N TYR A 7 24.21 25.06 -24.46
CA TYR A 7 23.19 25.00 -23.44
C TYR A 7 23.66 24.27 -22.18
N LYS A 8 22.99 24.56 -21.07
CA LYS A 8 23.08 23.81 -19.82
C LYS A 8 21.69 23.65 -19.26
N CYS A 9 21.31 22.41 -18.97
CA CYS A 9 20.05 22.06 -18.32
C CYS A 9 20.31 21.65 -16.87
N ASN A 10 19.38 21.96 -15.97
CA ASN A 10 19.43 21.52 -14.59
C ASN A 10 18.03 21.05 -14.16
N PRO A 11 17.84 19.74 -13.95
CA PRO A 11 18.78 18.63 -14.21
C PRO A 11 19.06 18.40 -15.70
N ALA A 12 20.12 17.68 -16.08
CA ALA A 12 20.56 17.62 -17.47
C ALA A 12 19.70 16.74 -18.39
N ASP A 13 19.12 15.66 -17.86
CA ASP A 13 18.68 14.51 -18.67
C ASP A 13 17.18 14.15 -18.51
N TYR A 14 16.40 14.93 -17.77
CA TYR A 14 14.98 14.61 -17.48
C TYR A 14 14.20 15.87 -17.12
N THR A 15 12.88 15.83 -17.24
CA THR A 15 11.99 16.96 -16.93
C THR A 15 11.40 16.86 -15.50
N PRO A 16 10.83 17.91 -14.89
CA PRO A 16 10.97 19.28 -15.31
C PRO A 16 12.43 19.74 -15.25
N THR A 17 12.94 20.31 -16.34
CA THR A 17 14.31 20.84 -16.38
C THR A 17 14.35 22.25 -16.91
N GLN A 18 15.11 23.09 -16.21
CA GLN A 18 15.39 24.44 -16.67
C GLN A 18 16.69 24.46 -17.48
N CYS A 19 16.55 24.82 -18.75
CA CYS A 19 17.68 24.96 -19.66
C CYS A 19 18.00 26.44 -19.92
N LYS A 20 19.31 26.73 -20.01
CA LYS A 20 19.85 28.04 -20.38
C LYS A 20 20.60 27.93 -21.70
N PHE A 21 20.09 28.57 -22.75
CA PHE A 21 20.68 28.58 -24.08
C PHE A 21 21.42 29.87 -24.36
N ARG A 22 22.62 29.76 -24.96
CA ARG A 22 23.44 30.90 -25.38
C ARG A 22 23.89 30.69 -26.82
N MET A 23 23.68 31.72 -27.64
CA MET A 23 24.23 31.77 -29.00
C MET A 23 25.69 32.25 -28.98
N SER A 24 26.49 31.72 -29.90
CA SER A 24 27.72 32.31 -30.43
C SER A 24 27.67 32.34 -31.96
N LEU A 25 28.44 33.24 -32.59
CA LEU A 25 28.58 33.30 -34.06
C LEU A 25 30.03 33.06 -34.45
N ASN A 26 30.24 32.07 -35.31
CA ASN A 26 31.48 31.87 -36.05
C ASN A 26 31.42 32.70 -37.34
N VAL A 27 32.36 33.64 -37.47
CA VAL A 27 32.44 34.54 -38.62
C VAL A 27 33.88 34.70 -39.07
N GLU A 28 34.08 34.75 -40.38
CA GLU A 28 35.37 35.07 -41.00
C GLU A 28 35.70 36.56 -40.84
N ASP A 29 34.74 37.45 -41.14
CA ASP A 29 34.86 38.89 -40.92
C ASP A 29 34.29 39.27 -39.54
N ARG A 30 35.15 39.75 -38.64
CA ARG A 30 34.75 40.17 -37.29
C ARG A 30 33.67 41.26 -37.27
N ARG A 31 33.52 42.04 -38.36
CA ARG A 31 32.48 43.07 -38.48
C ARG A 31 31.07 42.47 -38.57
N ASP A 32 30.94 41.20 -38.95
CA ASP A 32 29.66 40.49 -39.05
C ASP A 32 29.21 39.90 -37.70
N ARG A 33 29.99 40.04 -36.61
CA ARG A 33 29.62 39.52 -35.28
C ARG A 33 28.43 40.22 -34.63
N LYS A 34 28.12 41.45 -35.05
CA LYS A 34 27.05 42.25 -34.44
C LYS A 34 25.69 41.84 -35.01
N VAL A 35 24.77 41.44 -34.14
CA VAL A 35 23.40 41.04 -34.49
C VAL A 35 22.44 42.23 -34.37
N SER A 36 21.57 42.42 -35.35
CA SER A 36 20.50 43.45 -35.34
C SER A 36 19.18 42.92 -34.82
N SER A 37 18.86 41.65 -35.10
CA SER A 37 17.61 41.01 -34.69
C SER A 37 17.84 39.51 -34.49
N CYS A 38 17.06 38.94 -33.57
CA CYS A 38 17.14 37.53 -33.27
C CYS A 38 15.83 37.01 -32.72
N ARG A 39 15.50 35.75 -33.01
CA ARG A 39 14.34 35.05 -32.50
C ARG A 39 14.75 33.66 -32.03
N TRP A 40 14.33 33.33 -30.81
CA TRP A 40 14.38 31.98 -30.29
C TRP A 40 12.99 31.36 -30.35
N GLU A 41 12.91 30.12 -30.79
CA GLU A 41 11.70 29.30 -30.75
C GLU A 41 12.00 27.97 -30.08
N VAL A 42 11.10 27.51 -29.22
CA VAL A 42 11.09 26.14 -28.69
C VAL A 42 9.99 25.41 -29.45
N LEU A 43 10.34 24.28 -30.04
CA LEU A 43 9.43 23.46 -30.81
C LEU A 43 9.23 22.09 -30.15
N ALA A 44 7.97 21.63 -30.09
CA ALA A 44 7.63 20.23 -29.86
C ALA A 44 7.27 19.61 -31.21
N GLY A 45 8.16 18.76 -31.74
CA GLY A 45 8.05 18.33 -33.14
C GLY A 45 8.10 19.53 -34.11
N LYS A 46 6.98 19.82 -34.79
CA LYS A 46 6.86 20.96 -35.73
C LYS A 46 6.14 22.19 -35.13
N GLU A 47 5.53 22.05 -33.96
CA GLU A 47 4.73 23.10 -33.34
C GLU A 47 5.61 24.04 -32.50
N VAL A 48 5.44 25.35 -32.66
CA VAL A 48 6.14 26.36 -31.85
C VAL A 48 5.38 26.57 -30.55
N ILE A 49 5.93 26.06 -29.45
CA ILE A 49 5.33 26.15 -28.11
C ILE A 49 5.82 27.35 -27.31
N HIS A 50 6.92 27.97 -27.73
CA HIS A 50 7.44 29.20 -27.15
C HIS A 50 8.22 30.00 -28.19
N SER A 51 8.08 31.33 -28.19
CA SER A 51 8.83 32.21 -29.09
C SER A 51 9.19 33.52 -28.40
N ILE A 52 10.42 33.97 -28.58
CA ILE A 52 10.88 35.28 -28.10
C ILE A 52 11.76 35.95 -29.15
N SER A 53 11.35 37.16 -29.57
CA SER A 53 12.10 38.00 -30.49
C SER A 53 12.77 39.15 -29.74
N ARG A 54 14.03 39.41 -30.05
CA ARG A 54 14.83 40.47 -29.41
C ARG A 54 15.48 41.38 -30.46
N PRO A 55 15.06 42.65 -30.56
CA PRO A 55 15.78 43.65 -31.34
C PRO A 55 17.10 44.00 -30.63
N GLY A 56 18.20 44.12 -31.38
CA GLY A 56 19.52 44.52 -30.88
C GLY A 56 20.40 43.39 -30.32
N GLY A 57 19.96 42.13 -30.35
CA GLY A 57 20.81 40.97 -30.03
C GLY A 57 20.05 39.76 -29.45
N CYS A 58 20.66 38.57 -29.50
CA CYS A 58 19.98 37.31 -29.14
C CYS A 58 19.81 37.07 -27.63
N GLY A 59 20.66 37.64 -26.78
CA GLY A 59 20.64 37.38 -25.34
C GLY A 59 20.66 35.88 -24.98
N VAL A 60 19.96 35.52 -23.90
CA VAL A 60 19.89 34.16 -23.37
C VAL A 60 18.42 33.72 -23.35
N LEU A 61 18.13 32.54 -23.90
CA LEU A 61 16.85 31.86 -23.71
C LEU A 61 16.91 31.01 -22.43
N ARG A 62 15.86 31.12 -21.61
CA ARG A 62 15.62 30.26 -20.46
C ARG A 62 14.26 29.62 -20.65
N TYR A 63 14.21 28.30 -20.64
CA TYR A 63 12.96 27.56 -20.80
C TYR A 63 12.95 26.37 -19.86
N THR A 64 11.79 26.09 -19.27
CA THR A 64 11.57 24.92 -18.44
C THR A 64 10.71 23.93 -19.21
N PHE A 65 11.31 22.80 -19.60
CA PHE A 65 10.58 21.68 -20.20
C PHE A 65 9.88 20.93 -19.07
N GLN A 66 8.58 20.66 -19.19
CA GLN A 66 7.79 19.98 -18.16
C GLN A 66 7.77 18.46 -18.37
N ASP A 67 7.73 18.02 -19.63
CA ASP A 67 7.58 16.62 -20.02
C ASP A 67 8.77 16.16 -20.86
N GLY A 68 9.07 14.86 -20.80
CA GLY A 68 10.07 14.25 -21.68
C GLY A 68 9.56 14.21 -23.12
N GLY A 69 10.49 14.14 -24.06
CA GLY A 69 10.21 14.05 -25.48
C GLY A 69 11.20 14.80 -26.35
N ASN A 70 10.89 14.79 -27.63
CA ASN A 70 11.71 15.39 -28.67
C ASN A 70 11.34 16.85 -28.90
N TYR A 71 12.27 17.73 -28.56
CA TYR A 71 12.18 19.16 -28.77
C TYR A 71 13.21 19.64 -29.79
N SER A 72 13.02 20.87 -30.26
CA SER A 72 14.05 21.58 -31.02
C SER A 72 14.10 23.04 -30.62
N ILE A 73 15.31 23.58 -30.49
CA ILE A 73 15.54 25.01 -30.33
C ILE A 73 15.87 25.58 -31.70
N ARG A 74 14.96 26.36 -32.27
CA ARG A 74 15.23 27.13 -33.49
C ARG A 74 15.71 28.52 -33.12
N LEU A 75 16.82 28.93 -33.71
CA LEU A 75 17.41 30.25 -33.58
C LEU A 75 17.51 30.88 -34.97
N THR A 76 16.82 31.98 -35.18
CA THR A 76 16.90 32.78 -36.42
C THR A 76 17.35 34.20 -36.12
N GLY A 77 18.03 34.85 -37.06
CA GLY A 77 18.40 36.24 -36.87
C GLY A 77 19.16 36.85 -38.04
N THR A 78 19.43 38.15 -37.92
CA THR A 78 20.13 38.93 -38.93
C THR A 78 21.26 39.73 -38.28
N THR A 79 22.42 39.75 -38.92
CA THR A 79 23.54 40.61 -38.53
C THR A 79 23.27 42.07 -38.91
N LYS A 80 23.97 43.02 -38.29
CA LYS A 80 23.88 44.46 -38.65
C LYS A 80 24.24 44.76 -40.11
N ARG A 81 24.92 43.83 -40.80
CA ARG A 81 25.25 43.94 -42.23
C ARG A 81 24.31 43.14 -43.13
N GLY A 82 23.18 42.67 -42.61
CA GLY A 82 22.12 42.03 -43.39
C GLY A 82 22.33 40.53 -43.64
N LYS A 83 23.39 39.90 -43.12
CA LYS A 83 23.56 38.44 -43.23
C LYS A 83 22.59 37.72 -42.27
N GLU A 84 21.78 36.84 -42.81
CA GLU A 84 20.86 36.00 -42.05
C GLU A 84 21.54 34.72 -41.57
N PHE A 85 21.01 34.15 -40.48
CA PHE A 85 21.40 32.85 -39.97
C PHE A 85 20.20 32.13 -39.38
N GLU A 86 20.23 30.81 -39.48
CA GLU A 86 19.28 29.90 -38.86
C GLU A 86 20.04 28.69 -38.30
N LEU A 87 19.64 28.22 -37.12
CA LEU A 87 20.09 26.96 -36.54
C LEU A 87 18.92 26.29 -35.85
N VAL A 88 18.83 24.97 -36.01
CA VAL A 88 17.89 24.11 -35.29
C VAL A 88 18.71 23.11 -34.48
N LEU A 89 18.63 23.20 -33.15
CA LEU A 89 19.28 22.29 -32.22
C LEU A 89 18.24 21.28 -31.71
N PRO A 90 18.29 20.00 -32.10
CA PRO A 90 17.44 18.99 -31.50
C PRO A 90 17.85 18.76 -30.04
N ILE A 91 16.86 18.55 -29.19
CA ILE A 91 17.04 18.21 -27.78
C ILE A 91 16.05 17.12 -27.45
N ASP A 92 16.56 16.02 -26.91
CA ASP A 92 15.73 14.93 -26.42
C ASP A 92 15.88 14.85 -24.91
N PHE A 93 14.75 14.74 -24.22
CA PHE A 93 14.72 14.44 -22.80
C PHE A 93 13.99 13.11 -22.63
N ASP A 94 14.63 12.15 -21.97
CA ASP A 94 13.97 10.90 -21.62
C ASP A 94 12.71 11.23 -20.80
N ALA A 95 11.56 10.72 -21.24
CA ALA A 95 10.39 10.67 -20.39
C ALA A 95 10.75 9.85 -19.14
N HIS A 96 10.29 10.30 -17.97
CA HIS A 96 10.40 9.50 -16.75
C HIS A 96 9.81 8.13 -17.03
N LYS A 97 10.64 7.09 -16.90
CA LYS A 97 10.11 5.72 -16.92
C LYS A 97 9.12 5.60 -15.77
N GLU A 98 7.96 5.01 -16.00
CA GLU A 98 6.93 4.92 -14.96
C GLU A 98 7.45 4.08 -13.78
N ALA A 99 7.25 4.60 -12.57
CA ALA A 99 7.49 3.87 -11.34
C ALA A 99 6.18 3.22 -10.88
N GLU A 100 6.26 1.94 -10.54
CA GLU A 100 5.14 1.19 -9.98
C GLU A 100 5.29 1.12 -8.46
N LEU A 101 4.24 1.51 -7.74
CA LEU A 101 4.13 1.33 -6.29
C LEU A 101 3.45 -0.01 -6.00
N VAL A 102 4.06 -0.82 -5.13
CA VAL A 102 3.51 -2.12 -4.74
C VAL A 102 3.30 -2.12 -3.23
N ILE A 103 2.06 -2.41 -2.80
CA ILE A 103 1.72 -2.58 -1.39
C ILE A 103 2.07 -4.00 -0.95
N GLN A 104 2.76 -4.09 0.19
CA GLN A 104 3.02 -5.35 0.89
C GLN A 104 2.36 -5.28 2.26
N SER A 105 1.71 -6.36 2.66
CA SER A 105 0.94 -6.41 3.90
C SER A 105 1.27 -7.68 4.69
N ARG A 106 1.14 -7.58 6.02
CA ARG A 106 1.22 -8.73 6.94
C ARG A 106 0.54 -8.40 8.26
N TYR A 107 -0.02 -9.39 8.92
CA TYR A 107 -0.54 -9.30 10.28
C TYR A 107 0.25 -10.21 11.24
N ARG A 108 -0.05 -10.15 12.54
CA ARG A 108 0.49 -11.07 13.56
C ARG A 108 -0.65 -11.80 14.24
N GLY A 109 -0.43 -13.07 14.56
CA GLY A 109 -1.43 -13.92 15.20
C GLY A 109 -2.46 -14.41 14.19
N HIS A 110 -3.72 -14.43 14.61
CA HIS A 110 -4.83 -14.88 13.79
C HIS A 110 -5.48 -13.72 13.04
N ASN A 111 -6.01 -13.99 11.84
CA ASN A 111 -6.63 -12.97 11.00
C ASN A 111 -8.10 -12.75 11.36
N ARG A 112 -8.36 -12.31 12.60
CA ARG A 112 -9.69 -12.00 13.09
C ARG A 112 -9.66 -10.82 14.05
N PRO A 113 -10.78 -10.12 14.27
CA PRO A 113 -10.78 -8.94 15.10
C PRO A 113 -10.53 -9.24 16.58
N PRO A 114 -9.80 -8.35 17.30
CA PRO A 114 -9.00 -7.26 16.75
C PRO A 114 -7.67 -7.79 16.15
N VAL A 115 -7.33 -7.37 14.92
CA VAL A 115 -6.06 -7.73 14.27
C VAL A 115 -5.28 -6.50 13.82
N THR A 116 -3.99 -6.46 14.13
CA THR A 116 -3.09 -5.40 13.65
C THR A 116 -2.39 -5.81 12.36
N TRP A 117 -2.75 -5.16 11.26
CA TRP A 117 -2.06 -5.23 9.97
C TRP A 117 -0.93 -4.21 9.89
N LYS A 118 0.13 -4.60 9.18
CA LYS A 118 1.30 -3.77 8.90
C LYS A 118 1.46 -3.68 7.39
N PHE A 119 1.43 -2.45 6.88
CA PHE A 119 1.59 -2.15 5.46
C PHE A 119 2.95 -1.51 5.21
N TYR A 120 3.56 -1.91 4.11
CA TYR A 120 4.86 -1.47 3.61
C TYR A 120 4.72 -1.29 2.10
N TYR A 121 5.63 -0.55 1.50
CA TYR A 121 5.66 -0.40 0.06
C TYR A 121 6.99 -0.83 -0.53
N LYS A 122 6.96 -1.14 -1.83
CA LYS A 122 8.13 -1.24 -2.68
C LYS A 122 7.88 -0.41 -3.93
N VAL A 123 8.88 0.33 -4.39
CA VAL A 123 8.82 1.04 -5.67
C VAL A 123 9.65 0.29 -6.69
N MET A 124 9.01 -0.13 -7.78
CA MET A 124 9.62 -0.82 -8.90
C MET A 124 9.82 0.22 -10.02
N SER A 125 11.08 0.43 -10.43
CA SER A 125 11.40 1.32 -11.55
C SER A 125 12.75 0.91 -12.14
N GLU A 126 12.90 1.07 -13.45
CA GLU A 126 14.20 0.97 -14.12
C GLU A 126 15.13 2.13 -13.71
N ASP A 127 14.57 3.31 -13.43
CA ASP A 127 15.31 4.43 -12.85
C ASP A 127 15.48 4.24 -11.33
N LYS A 128 16.73 4.02 -10.90
CA LYS A 128 17.09 3.84 -9.50
C LYS A 128 16.75 5.07 -8.63
N ARG A 129 16.62 6.26 -9.21
CA ARG A 129 16.28 7.51 -8.50
C ARG A 129 14.82 7.54 -8.06
N GLN A 130 13.92 6.93 -8.84
CA GLN A 130 12.49 6.81 -8.52
C GLN A 130 12.20 5.74 -7.46
N ARG A 131 13.09 4.77 -7.26
CA ARG A 131 12.91 3.65 -6.29
C ARG A 131 12.76 4.09 -4.83
N LYS A 132 12.90 5.38 -4.53
CA LYS A 132 12.70 5.96 -3.20
C LYS A 132 11.66 7.06 -3.28
N LEU A 133 10.76 7.05 -2.30
CA LEU A 133 9.77 8.10 -2.12
C LEU A 133 10.32 9.25 -1.27
N SER A 134 9.88 10.46 -1.57
CA SER A 134 9.98 11.64 -0.73
C SER A 134 8.82 11.74 0.27
N THR A 135 7.62 11.31 -0.15
CA THR A 135 6.42 11.27 0.68
C THR A 135 5.64 9.97 0.47
N ILE A 136 4.82 9.61 1.46
CA ILE A 136 3.86 8.51 1.38
C ILE A 136 2.68 8.85 2.28
N ALA A 137 1.48 8.54 1.81
CA ALA A 137 0.23 8.62 2.55
C ALA A 137 -0.50 7.29 2.39
N TRP A 138 -0.97 6.76 3.51
CA TRP A 138 -1.77 5.54 3.59
C TRP A 138 -3.17 5.93 4.01
N THR A 139 -4.16 5.37 3.33
CA THR A 139 -5.58 5.48 3.69
C THR A 139 -6.17 4.08 3.64
N ILE A 140 -6.75 3.64 4.75
CA ILE A 140 -7.45 2.36 4.84
C ILE A 140 -8.92 2.65 5.11
N THR A 141 -9.79 2.10 4.26
CA THR A 141 -11.24 2.22 4.38
C THR A 141 -11.89 0.85 4.56
N ASP A 142 -13.02 0.81 5.25
CA ASP A 142 -13.89 -0.37 5.25
C ASP A 142 -14.74 -0.45 3.96
N SER A 143 -15.59 -1.47 3.86
CA SER A 143 -16.48 -1.71 2.72
C SER A 143 -17.55 -0.63 2.51
N SER A 144 -17.81 0.22 3.50
CA SER A 144 -18.70 1.37 3.36
C SER A 144 -18.00 2.61 2.81
N GLY A 145 -16.67 2.57 2.69
CA GLY A 145 -15.82 3.71 2.34
C GLY A 145 -15.42 4.57 3.54
N GLN A 146 -15.75 4.17 4.77
CA GLN A 146 -15.34 4.90 5.96
C GLN A 146 -13.84 4.71 6.22
N VAL A 147 -13.12 5.82 6.42
CA VAL A 147 -11.70 5.78 6.78
C VAL A 147 -11.53 5.25 8.20
N VAL A 148 -10.84 4.12 8.33
CA VAL A 148 -10.53 3.48 9.63
C VAL A 148 -9.10 3.77 10.09
N CYS A 149 -8.22 4.13 9.15
CA CYS A 149 -6.81 4.37 9.43
C CYS A 149 -6.18 5.29 8.40
N THR A 150 -5.27 6.14 8.86
CA THR A 150 -4.35 6.87 7.98
C THR A 150 -2.93 6.87 8.54
N SER A 151 -1.93 7.07 7.68
CA SER A 151 -0.54 7.26 8.11
C SER A 151 0.28 7.96 7.04
N SER A 152 1.26 8.76 7.44
CA SER A 152 2.25 9.36 6.54
C SER A 152 3.66 8.76 6.70
N GLN A 153 3.77 7.66 7.45
CA GLN A 153 5.04 6.98 7.69
C GLN A 153 5.32 5.92 6.61
N PRO A 154 6.60 5.56 6.37
CA PRO A 154 6.94 4.49 5.42
C PRO A 154 6.28 3.14 5.69
N LYS A 155 5.85 2.94 6.93
CA LYS A 155 5.10 1.78 7.39
C LYS A 155 3.84 2.25 8.09
N CYS A 156 2.69 1.77 7.64
CA CYS A 156 1.42 1.96 8.35
C CYS A 156 1.14 0.74 9.24
N MET A 157 0.66 0.99 10.46
CA MET A 157 0.16 -0.05 11.37
C MET A 157 -1.29 0.28 11.71
N CYS A 158 -2.20 -0.63 11.37
CA CYS A 158 -3.62 -0.43 11.59
C CYS A 158 -4.24 -1.60 12.34
N THR A 159 -5.00 -1.31 13.40
CA THR A 159 -5.76 -2.32 14.14
C THR A 159 -7.21 -2.30 13.68
N LEU A 160 -7.65 -3.39 13.08
CA LEU A 160 -8.99 -3.56 12.54
C LEU A 160 -9.83 -4.34 13.55
N THR A 161 -10.95 -3.74 13.97
CA THR A 161 -11.79 -4.23 15.08
C THR A 161 -13.06 -4.94 14.62
N SER A 162 -13.30 -4.99 13.31
CA SER A 162 -14.44 -5.66 12.71
C SER A 162 -13.96 -6.61 11.60
N ALA A 163 -14.73 -7.66 11.36
CA ALA A 163 -14.51 -8.54 10.22
C ALA A 163 -15.06 -7.90 8.94
N GLY A 164 -14.49 -8.24 7.81
CA GLY A 164 -14.89 -7.70 6.51
C GLY A 164 -13.72 -7.42 5.59
N GLU A 165 -14.04 -6.81 4.46
CA GLU A 165 -13.06 -6.36 3.48
C GLU A 165 -12.67 -4.91 3.73
N TYR A 166 -11.39 -4.62 3.52
CA TYR A 166 -10.81 -3.29 3.65
C TYR A 166 -10.01 -2.95 2.41
N THR A 167 -10.15 -1.72 1.95
CA THR A 167 -9.34 -1.17 0.87
C THR A 167 -8.16 -0.42 1.46
N VAL A 168 -6.96 -0.71 0.95
CA VAL A 168 -5.70 -0.10 1.37
C VAL A 168 -5.16 0.67 0.18
N ARG A 169 -5.17 2.00 0.31
CA ARG A 169 -4.64 2.92 -0.69
C ARG A 169 -3.34 3.53 -0.18
N ALA A 170 -2.35 3.60 -1.07
CA ALA A 170 -1.06 4.21 -0.83
C ALA A 170 -0.78 5.24 -1.94
N GLU A 171 -0.50 6.47 -1.56
CA GLU A 171 -0.15 7.56 -2.48
C GLU A 171 1.20 8.14 -2.08
N GLY A 172 2.13 8.25 -3.01
CA GLY A 172 3.46 8.75 -2.74
C GLY A 172 3.97 9.65 -3.85
N VAL A 173 5.06 10.32 -3.55
CA VAL A 173 5.83 11.09 -4.53
C VAL A 173 7.25 10.54 -4.51
N THR A 174 7.82 10.22 -5.68
CA THR A 174 9.21 9.79 -5.79
C THR A 174 10.16 10.92 -5.38
N ARG A 175 11.45 10.64 -5.24
CA ARG A 175 12.46 11.69 -4.96
C ARG A 175 12.63 12.70 -6.09
N ILE A 176 12.20 12.37 -7.30
CA ILE A 176 12.31 13.25 -8.46
C ILE A 176 11.00 14.00 -8.76
N GLY A 177 9.95 13.78 -7.96
CA GLY A 177 8.71 14.54 -8.02
C GLY A 177 7.53 13.81 -8.66
N ASP A 178 7.75 12.60 -9.20
CA ASP A 178 6.69 11.84 -9.86
C ASP A 178 5.70 11.27 -8.85
N PRO A 179 4.38 11.45 -9.05
CA PRO A 179 3.38 10.80 -8.22
C PRO A 179 3.31 9.30 -8.54
N VAL A 180 3.10 8.49 -7.50
CA VAL A 180 2.82 7.06 -7.64
C VAL A 180 1.70 6.68 -6.69
N GLU A 181 0.86 5.75 -7.10
CA GLU A 181 -0.22 5.25 -6.27
C GLU A 181 -0.38 3.74 -6.42
N ALA A 182 -0.98 3.13 -5.40
CA ALA A 182 -1.33 1.73 -5.40
C ALA A 182 -2.57 1.52 -4.53
N GLU A 183 -3.36 0.52 -4.90
CA GLU A 183 -4.52 0.09 -4.14
C GLU A 183 -4.57 -1.44 -4.09
N THR A 184 -4.96 -1.98 -2.95
CA THR A 184 -5.21 -3.41 -2.77
C THR A 184 -6.32 -3.61 -1.75
N THR A 185 -6.98 -4.76 -1.82
CA THR A 185 -7.92 -5.18 -0.77
C THR A 185 -7.25 -6.17 0.18
N ILE A 186 -7.72 -6.19 1.43
CA ILE A 186 -7.44 -7.23 2.41
C ILE A 186 -8.74 -7.67 3.07
N THR A 187 -8.76 -8.90 3.60
CA THR A 187 -9.92 -9.45 4.30
C THR A 187 -9.54 -9.76 5.74
N VAL A 188 -10.40 -9.38 6.68
CA VAL A 188 -10.36 -9.81 8.08
C VAL A 188 -11.49 -10.81 8.30
N ASN A 189 -11.16 -12.03 8.73
CA ASN A 189 -12.15 -13.08 8.89
C ASN A 189 -12.95 -12.87 10.18
N PRO A 190 -14.24 -13.25 10.23
CA PRO A 190 -14.97 -13.33 11.49
C PRO A 190 -14.32 -14.37 12.42
N ASN A 191 -14.47 -14.16 13.73
CA ASN A 191 -14.08 -15.15 14.73
C ASN A 191 -14.93 -16.42 14.57
N GLN A 192 -14.32 -17.58 14.78
CA GLN A 192 -15.02 -18.86 14.86
C GLN A 192 -15.01 -19.37 16.30
N PRO A 193 -16.12 -19.93 16.81
CA PRO A 193 -16.14 -20.49 18.14
C PRO A 193 -15.24 -21.73 18.22
N PRO A 194 -14.76 -22.12 19.42
CA PRO A 194 -13.99 -23.34 19.61
C PRO A 194 -14.72 -24.60 19.13
N GLN A 195 -13.98 -25.58 18.64
CA GLN A 195 -14.52 -26.88 18.23
C GLN A 195 -14.24 -27.97 19.29
N VAL A 196 -15.25 -28.79 19.58
CA VAL A 196 -15.09 -29.98 20.43
C VAL A 196 -14.47 -31.10 19.60
N VAL A 197 -13.19 -31.40 19.86
CA VAL A 197 -12.40 -32.40 19.12
C VAL A 197 -12.64 -33.81 19.67
N SER A 198 -12.87 -33.92 20.98
CA SER A 198 -13.26 -35.18 21.61
C SER A 198 -14.13 -34.89 22.81
N PHE A 199 -15.11 -35.75 23.03
CA PHE A 199 -16.00 -35.72 24.18
C PHE A 199 -16.17 -37.16 24.66
N VAL A 200 -15.94 -37.40 25.94
CA VAL A 200 -15.90 -38.75 26.51
C VAL A 200 -16.59 -38.75 27.85
N ILE A 201 -17.63 -39.58 27.97
CA ILE A 201 -18.28 -39.93 29.24
C ILE A 201 -18.02 -41.40 29.52
N LYS A 202 -17.62 -41.72 30.76
CA LYS A 202 -17.38 -43.09 31.22
C LYS A 202 -18.07 -43.32 32.55
N PRO A 203 -19.16 -44.11 32.60
CA PRO A 203 -19.73 -44.58 33.86
C PRO A 203 -18.70 -45.35 34.69
N ASP A 204 -18.75 -45.19 36.02
CA ASP A 204 -17.89 -45.94 36.93
C ASP A 204 -18.51 -47.32 37.23
N ARG A 205 -17.72 -48.37 36.99
CA ARG A 205 -18.17 -49.76 37.19
C ARG A 205 -18.45 -50.13 38.65
N ARG A 206 -17.91 -49.39 39.61
CA ARG A 206 -18.03 -49.64 41.05
C ARG A 206 -19.04 -48.72 41.73
N ASN A 207 -19.44 -47.63 41.09
CA ASN A 207 -20.45 -46.73 41.58
C ASN A 207 -21.36 -46.33 40.41
N PRO A 208 -22.56 -46.93 40.27
CA PRO A 208 -23.44 -46.74 39.13
C PRO A 208 -24.00 -45.32 39.02
N LEU A 209 -23.88 -44.49 40.07
CA LEU A 209 -24.25 -43.09 40.08
C LEU A 209 -23.11 -42.15 39.69
N ARG A 210 -21.89 -42.66 39.47
CA ARG A 210 -20.70 -41.84 39.19
C ARG A 210 -20.23 -41.98 37.76
N ILE A 211 -19.89 -40.85 37.14
CA ILE A 211 -19.30 -40.78 35.80
C ILE A 211 -17.93 -40.10 35.87
N LYS A 212 -17.06 -40.42 34.91
CA LYS A 212 -15.88 -39.62 34.57
C LYS A 212 -16.12 -38.96 33.22
N HIS A 213 -15.84 -37.67 33.13
CA HIS A 213 -15.97 -36.90 31.90
C HIS A 213 -14.60 -36.36 31.48
N SER A 214 -14.38 -36.25 30.16
CA SER A 214 -13.25 -35.53 29.60
C SER A 214 -13.59 -35.01 28.21
N ALA A 215 -13.22 -33.76 27.94
CA ALA A 215 -13.30 -33.19 26.61
C ALA A 215 -11.97 -32.56 26.20
N ARG A 216 -11.75 -32.54 24.89
CA ARG A 216 -10.68 -31.77 24.25
C ARG A 216 -11.35 -30.78 23.32
N VAL A 217 -11.11 -29.50 23.57
CA VAL A 217 -11.63 -28.41 22.75
C VAL A 217 -10.44 -27.71 22.11
N LYS A 218 -10.58 -27.33 20.85
CA LYS A 218 -9.57 -26.58 20.11
C LYS A 218 -10.22 -25.42 19.39
N ASP A 219 -9.61 -24.27 19.53
CA ASP A 219 -9.89 -23.08 18.73
C ASP A 219 -8.76 -22.94 17.70
N TYR A 220 -9.11 -22.77 16.42
CA TYR A 220 -8.16 -22.76 15.30
C TYR A 220 -7.71 -21.35 14.92
N ASP A 221 -8.56 -20.36 15.15
CA ASP A 221 -8.30 -18.95 14.95
C ASP A 221 -8.09 -18.21 16.27
N GLY A 222 -8.06 -18.90 17.41
CA GLY A 222 -7.89 -18.29 18.72
C GLY A 222 -7.39 -19.22 19.82
N LYS A 223 -7.88 -18.95 21.03
CA LYS A 223 -7.58 -19.73 22.22
C LYS A 223 -8.84 -19.98 23.02
N VAL A 224 -9.05 -21.24 23.42
CA VAL A 224 -10.09 -21.60 24.39
C VAL A 224 -9.78 -20.94 25.72
N ARG A 225 -10.69 -20.07 26.18
CA ARG A 225 -10.56 -19.30 27.41
C ARG A 225 -11.31 -19.92 28.57
N LYS A 226 -12.48 -20.52 28.31
CA LYS A 226 -13.34 -21.10 29.35
C LYS A 226 -13.94 -22.41 28.87
N ILE A 227 -14.00 -23.39 29.77
CA ILE A 227 -14.75 -24.64 29.62
C ILE A 227 -15.64 -24.79 30.85
N THR A 228 -16.90 -25.13 30.64
CA THR A 228 -17.91 -25.31 31.69
C THR A 228 -18.71 -26.57 31.40
N TRP A 229 -18.86 -27.42 32.40
CA TRP A 229 -19.75 -28.58 32.38
C TRP A 229 -20.95 -28.31 33.26
N ASP A 230 -22.14 -28.59 32.75
CA ASP A 230 -23.38 -28.73 33.50
C ASP A 230 -23.81 -30.21 33.39
N PHE A 231 -24.09 -30.85 34.52
CA PHE A 231 -24.43 -32.26 34.57
C PHE A 231 -25.93 -32.55 34.43
N GLY A 232 -26.77 -31.50 34.37
CA GLY A 232 -28.20 -31.60 34.14
C GLY A 232 -29.03 -32.01 35.37
N ASP A 233 -28.41 -32.11 36.55
CA ASP A 233 -29.03 -32.51 37.82
C ASP A 233 -29.20 -31.34 38.81
N GLY A 234 -28.89 -30.12 38.38
CA GLY A 234 -28.96 -28.91 39.22
C GLY A 234 -27.76 -28.69 40.14
N SER A 235 -26.70 -29.50 40.03
CA SER A 235 -25.44 -29.27 40.72
C SER A 235 -24.64 -28.10 40.14
N ASP A 236 -23.64 -27.61 40.88
CA ASP A 236 -22.75 -26.55 40.42
C ASP A 236 -21.96 -26.95 39.18
N THR A 237 -21.80 -26.01 38.25
CA THR A 237 -21.02 -26.24 37.03
C THR A 237 -19.54 -26.50 37.29
N TYR A 238 -18.90 -27.33 36.47
CA TYR A 238 -17.49 -27.70 36.61
C TYR A 238 -16.60 -27.07 35.54
N GLY A 239 -15.53 -26.38 35.96
CA GLY A 239 -14.71 -25.52 35.10
C GLY A 239 -13.44 -26.13 34.49
N ARG A 240 -13.27 -27.46 34.49
CA ARG A 240 -12.05 -28.12 33.96
C ARG A 240 -12.36 -29.07 32.81
N PRO A 241 -11.38 -29.38 31.93
CA PRO A 241 -11.60 -30.24 30.78
C PRO A 241 -11.99 -31.69 31.13
N SER A 242 -11.65 -32.16 32.33
CA SER A 242 -11.96 -33.51 32.77
C SER A 242 -12.13 -33.60 34.28
N GLY A 243 -12.97 -34.53 34.73
CA GLY A 243 -13.26 -34.74 36.14
C GLY A 243 -14.16 -35.95 36.36
N ALA A 244 -14.80 -36.00 37.51
CA ALA A 244 -15.83 -36.97 37.83
C ALA A 244 -17.04 -36.25 38.45
N HIS A 245 -18.23 -36.78 38.22
CA HIS A 245 -19.48 -36.30 38.81
C HIS A 245 -20.27 -37.48 39.37
N THR A 246 -20.95 -37.28 40.50
CA THR A 246 -21.78 -38.31 41.15
C THR A 246 -23.18 -37.75 41.31
N TYR A 247 -24.15 -38.41 40.70
CA TYR A 247 -25.57 -38.07 40.80
C TYR A 247 -26.16 -38.52 42.13
N ALA A 248 -27.15 -37.78 42.60
CA ALA A 248 -27.87 -38.13 43.83
C ALA A 248 -28.80 -39.33 43.61
N GLU A 249 -29.47 -39.39 42.45
CA GLU A 249 -30.48 -40.40 42.13
C GLU A 249 -30.19 -41.07 40.77
N PRO A 250 -30.65 -42.32 40.56
CA PRO A 250 -30.71 -42.93 39.24
C PRO A 250 -31.54 -42.09 38.25
N GLY A 251 -31.11 -42.04 36.99
CA GLY A 251 -31.83 -41.30 35.97
C GLY A 251 -31.04 -41.10 34.69
N THR A 252 -31.69 -40.48 33.70
CA THR A 252 -31.04 -39.97 32.49
C THR A 252 -30.90 -38.46 32.60
N TYR A 253 -29.68 -37.97 32.42
CA TYR A 253 -29.32 -36.56 32.54
C TYR A 253 -28.66 -36.08 31.24
N VAL A 254 -28.89 -34.82 30.88
CA VAL A 254 -28.24 -34.17 29.73
C VAL A 254 -26.98 -33.46 30.21
N LEU A 255 -25.81 -34.03 29.92
CA LEU A 255 -24.54 -33.32 30.13
C LEU A 255 -24.38 -32.24 29.07
N THR A 256 -24.08 -31.01 29.50
CA THR A 256 -23.79 -29.89 28.62
C THR A 256 -22.38 -29.39 28.84
N LEU A 257 -21.55 -29.42 27.79
CA LEU A 257 -20.26 -28.77 27.74
C LEU A 257 -20.39 -27.45 26.97
N THR A 258 -20.04 -26.35 27.62
CA THR A 258 -19.91 -25.03 26.99
C THR A 258 -18.44 -24.62 26.99
N ALA A 259 -17.89 -24.37 25.81
CA ALA A 259 -16.51 -23.89 25.66
C ALA A 259 -16.48 -22.57 24.90
N CYS A 260 -15.84 -21.55 25.47
CA CYS A 260 -15.75 -20.21 24.89
C CYS A 260 -14.30 -19.81 24.64
N ASP A 261 -14.07 -19.06 23.58
CA ASP A 261 -12.76 -18.51 23.21
C ASP A 261 -12.44 -17.18 23.91
N ASP A 262 -11.29 -16.61 23.54
CA ASP A 262 -10.81 -15.31 23.99
C ASP A 262 -11.50 -14.11 23.33
N SER A 263 -12.31 -14.34 22.29
CA SER A 263 -13.24 -13.36 21.69
C SER A 263 -14.64 -13.38 22.31
N GLY A 264 -14.97 -14.43 23.08
CA GLY A 264 -16.25 -14.59 23.74
C GLY A 264 -17.26 -15.46 22.99
N ASP A 265 -16.92 -15.99 21.81
CA ASP A 265 -17.79 -16.92 21.11
C ASP A 265 -17.71 -18.31 21.78
N CYS A 266 -18.84 -19.01 21.83
CA CYS A 266 -18.97 -20.27 22.53
C CYS A 266 -19.54 -21.37 21.63
N THR A 267 -19.06 -22.59 21.84
CA THR A 267 -19.70 -23.81 21.34
C THR A 267 -20.31 -24.58 22.51
N VAL A 268 -21.50 -25.13 22.27
CA VAL A 268 -22.21 -26.00 23.20
C VAL A 268 -22.29 -27.40 22.61
N HIS A 269 -21.98 -28.42 23.41
CA HIS A 269 -22.14 -29.83 23.07
C HIS A 269 -22.93 -30.53 24.17
N GLN A 270 -23.87 -31.40 23.79
CA GLN A 270 -24.73 -32.12 24.73
C GLN A 270 -24.70 -33.62 24.46
N GLU A 271 -24.71 -34.41 25.53
CA GLU A 271 -24.83 -35.87 25.46
C GLU A 271 -25.68 -36.36 26.64
N GLU A 272 -26.58 -37.31 26.40
CA GLU A 272 -27.36 -37.95 27.45
C GLU A 272 -26.53 -39.04 28.14
N VAL A 273 -26.62 -39.09 29.47
CA VAL A 273 -26.03 -40.14 30.28
C VAL A 273 -27.08 -40.75 31.20
N THR A 274 -27.17 -42.08 31.20
CA THR A 274 -27.99 -42.82 32.17
C THR A 274 -27.10 -43.35 33.28
N VAL A 275 -27.51 -43.11 34.52
CA VAL A 275 -26.84 -43.56 35.74
C VAL A 275 -27.82 -44.31 36.64
N GLY A 276 -27.32 -45.22 37.46
CA GLY A 276 -28.12 -45.94 38.44
C GLY A 276 -28.84 -47.20 37.93
N ALA A 277 -28.43 -47.76 36.79
CA ALA A 277 -28.80 -49.13 36.41
C ALA A 277 -27.53 -49.99 36.25
N GLN A 278 -27.50 -51.12 36.95
CA GLN A 278 -26.54 -52.22 36.73
C GLN A 278 -27.32 -53.54 36.71
#